data_AF-A0A2M7U3L3-F1
#
_entry.id   AF-A0A2M7U3L3-F1
#
_cell.length_a   1.000
_cell.length_b   1.000
_cell.length_c   1.000
_cell.angle_alpha   90.00
_cell.angle_beta   90.00
_cell.angle_gamma   90.00
#
_symmetry.space_group_name_H-M   'P 1'
#
loop_
_entity.id
_entity.type
_entity.pdbx_description
1 polymer ?
#
loop_
_entity_poly.entity_id
_entity_poly.type
_entity_poly.pdbx_seq_one_letter_code
_entity_poly.pdbx_strand_id
1 'polypeptide(L)'
;MTPRLAEWISTVFYVGRFPVAPGTAGSLVAVGFVWLWQSVLAINLGWTILAVVLLTILGVAASTVHSRSLGVEDPGEIVIDEFVGQWIGLILIPAHWAFWVAAFVLFRVLDIWKP
;
A
#
# COMPACT_ATOMS: atom_id res chain seq x y z
N MET A 1 9.48 9.84 -15.23
CA MET A 1 8.68 10.26 -14.06
C MET A 1 9.43 11.36 -13.33
N THR A 2 8.76 12.45 -12.96
CA THR A 2 9.40 13.53 -12.19
C THR A 2 9.52 13.14 -10.71
N PRO A 3 10.48 13.69 -9.95
CA PRO A 3 10.63 13.37 -8.51
C PRO A 3 9.35 13.63 -7.70
N ARG A 4 8.61 14.70 -8.00
CA ARG A 4 7.33 15.01 -7.33
C ARG A 4 6.27 13.94 -7.60
N LEU A 5 6.15 13.46 -8.82
CA LEU A 5 5.20 12.39 -9.15
C LEU A 5 5.61 11.07 -8.49
N ALA A 6 6.91 10.78 -8.45
CA ALA A 6 7.44 9.61 -7.76
C ALA A 6 7.14 9.64 -6.26
N GLU A 7 7.32 10.80 -5.61
CA GLU A 7 6.95 11.03 -4.22
C GLU A 7 5.46 10.77 -4.00
N TRP A 8 4.57 11.35 -4.81
CA TRP A 8 3.12 11.16 -4.67
C TRP A 8 2.72 9.70 -4.74
N ILE A 9 3.29 8.96 -5.69
CA ILE A 9 2.97 7.53 -5.86
C ILE A 9 3.53 6.72 -4.70
N SER A 10 4.84 6.83 -4.43
CA SER A 10 5.52 6.02 -3.42
C SER A 10 5.05 6.29 -1.99
N THR A 11 4.64 7.52 -1.67
CA THR A 11 4.11 7.89 -0.36
C THR A 11 2.59 7.69 -0.23
N VAL A 12 1.92 7.20 -1.27
CA VAL A 12 0.45 7.08 -1.33
C VAL A 12 -0.22 8.42 -1.02
N PHE A 13 -0.01 9.42 -1.88
CA PHE A 13 -0.50 10.80 -1.74
C PHE A 13 -0.12 11.43 -0.38
N TYR A 14 1.15 11.35 -0.01
CA TYR A 14 1.71 11.89 1.24
C TYR A 14 1.28 11.19 2.53
N VAL A 15 0.56 10.06 2.47
CA VAL A 15 0.27 9.25 3.68
C VAL A 15 1.56 8.78 4.35
N GLY A 16 2.58 8.44 3.57
CA GLY A 16 3.91 8.10 4.06
C GLY A 16 4.65 9.23 4.79
N ARG A 17 4.17 10.48 4.71
CA ARG A 17 4.70 11.61 5.51
C ARG A 17 4.09 11.67 6.91
N PHE A 18 3.21 10.74 7.27
CA PHE A 18 2.60 10.72 8.60
C PHE A 18 3.69 10.55 9.68
N PRO A 19 3.67 11.37 10.76
CA PRO A 19 4.82 11.51 11.65
C PRO A 19 5.12 10.28 12.52
N VAL A 20 4.14 9.37 12.68
CA VAL A 20 4.26 8.20 13.56
C VAL A 20 3.86 6.94 12.81
N ALA A 21 4.82 6.02 12.62
CA ALA A 21 4.61 4.74 11.96
C ALA A 21 3.96 4.87 10.55
N PRO A 22 4.62 5.55 9.60
CA PRO A 22 4.08 5.82 8.25
C PRO A 22 3.57 4.57 7.53
N GLY A 23 4.27 3.42 7.60
CA GLY A 23 3.78 2.16 7.02
C GLY A 23 2.46 1.66 7.62
N THR A 24 2.18 1.98 8.89
CA THR A 24 0.87 1.68 9.52
C THR A 24 -0.22 2.60 8.97
N ALA A 25 0.08 3.88 8.75
CA ALA A 25 -0.84 4.81 8.11
C ALA A 25 -1.13 4.38 6.66
N GLY A 26 -0.09 4.01 5.89
CA GLY A 26 -0.22 3.46 4.53
C GLY A 26 -1.08 2.20 4.50
N SER A 27 -0.85 1.28 5.44
CA SER A 27 -1.65 0.06 5.57
C SER A 27 -3.12 0.35 5.91
N LEU A 28 -3.38 1.28 6.82
CA LEU A 28 -4.75 1.64 7.21
C LEU A 28 -5.52 2.28 6.05
N VAL A 29 -4.85 3.17 5.30
CA VAL A 29 -5.41 3.76 4.09
C VAL A 29 -5.69 2.69 3.04
N ALA A 30 -4.79 1.71 2.87
CA ALA A 30 -5.05 0.58 1.99
C ALA A 30 -6.30 -0.20 2.37
N VAL A 31 -6.47 -0.57 3.65
CA VAL A 31 -7.68 -1.26 4.12
C VAL A 31 -8.94 -0.46 3.76
N GLY A 32 -8.96 0.85 4.04
CA GLY A 32 -10.08 1.72 3.68
C GLY A 32 -10.36 1.76 2.18
N PHE A 33 -9.30 1.77 1.36
CA PHE A 33 -9.42 1.74 -0.10
C PHE A 33 -9.92 0.40 -0.62
N VAL A 34 -9.46 -0.74 -0.08
CA VAL A 34 -10.01 -2.06 -0.45
C VAL A 34 -11.49 -2.13 -0.11
N TRP A 35 -11.90 -1.60 1.05
CA TRP A 35 -13.31 -1.56 1.45
C TRP A 35 -14.14 -0.74 0.45
N LEU A 36 -13.68 0.46 0.10
CA LEU A 36 -14.34 1.30 -0.90
C LEU A 36 -14.41 0.59 -2.27
N TRP A 37 -13.31 -0.01 -2.71
CA TRP A 37 -13.17 -0.67 -4.00
C TRP A 37 -14.09 -1.90 -4.14
N GLN A 38 -14.15 -2.75 -3.12
CA GLN A 38 -14.94 -3.99 -3.15
C GLN A 38 -16.39 -3.79 -2.71
N SER A 39 -16.62 -3.03 -1.64
CA SER A 39 -17.94 -2.96 -1.00
C SER A 39 -18.82 -1.84 -1.54
N VAL A 40 -18.22 -0.71 -1.96
CA VAL A 40 -18.97 0.45 -2.45
C VAL A 40 -18.99 0.49 -3.97
N LEU A 41 -17.83 0.34 -4.61
CA LEU A 41 -17.71 0.37 -6.08
C LEU A 41 -18.02 -0.98 -6.73
N ALA A 42 -18.10 -2.06 -5.94
CA ALA A 42 -18.37 -3.42 -6.40
C ALA A 42 -17.46 -3.87 -7.55
N ILE A 43 -16.18 -3.47 -7.52
CA ILE A 43 -15.22 -3.82 -8.56
C ILE A 43 -14.90 -5.32 -8.47
N ASN A 44 -14.99 -6.00 -9.61
CA ASN A 44 -14.74 -7.44 -9.67
C ASN A 44 -13.27 -7.81 -9.47
N LEU A 45 -13.02 -9.08 -9.15
CA LEU A 45 -11.70 -9.62 -8.85
C LEU A 45 -10.67 -9.38 -9.99
N GLY A 46 -11.08 -9.52 -11.25
CA GLY A 46 -10.17 -9.35 -12.40
C GLY A 46 -9.60 -7.93 -12.49
N TRP A 47 -10.46 -6.91 -12.30
CA TRP A 47 -10.03 -5.52 -12.25
C TRP A 47 -9.19 -5.21 -11.01
N THR A 48 -9.50 -5.83 -9.87
CA THR A 48 -8.69 -5.69 -8.65
C THR A 48 -7.28 -6.26 -8.84
N ILE A 49 -7.14 -7.44 -9.44
CA ILE A 49 -5.84 -8.04 -9.77
C ILE A 49 -5.06 -7.13 -10.72
N LEU A 50 -5.71 -6.61 -11.78
CA LEU A 50 -5.07 -5.69 -12.70
C LEU A 50 -4.57 -4.42 -11.97
N ALA A 51 -5.40 -3.84 -11.10
CA ALA A 51 -5.02 -2.66 -10.31
C ALA A 51 -3.81 -2.96 -9.42
N VAL A 52 -3.80 -4.08 -8.71
CA VAL A 52 -2.65 -4.51 -7.89
C VAL A 52 -1.39 -4.63 -8.74
N VAL A 53 -1.44 -5.31 -9.89
CA VAL A 53 -0.27 -5.47 -10.77
C VAL A 53 0.25 -4.12 -11.26
N LEU A 54 -0.63 -3.23 -11.70
CA LEU A 54 -0.25 -1.89 -12.15
C LEU A 54 0.34 -1.06 -11.01
N LEU A 55 -0.26 -1.10 -9.82
CA LEU A 55 0.24 -0.42 -8.63
C LEU A 55 1.59 -0.95 -8.18
N THR A 56 1.84 -2.27 -8.26
CA THR A 56 3.17 -2.85 -7.97
C THR A 56 4.22 -2.31 -8.93
N ILE A 57 3.94 -2.34 -10.24
CA ILE A 57 4.91 -1.87 -11.26
C ILE A 57 5.19 -0.38 -11.09
N LEU A 58 4.14 0.43 -10.94
CA LEU A 58 4.26 1.87 -10.73
C LEU A 58 4.93 2.19 -9.39
N GLY A 59 4.61 1.45 -8.34
CA GLY A 59 5.21 1.55 -7.02
C GLY A 59 6.71 1.32 -7.06
N VAL A 60 7.17 0.21 -7.64
CA VAL A 60 8.61 -0.09 -7.78
C VAL A 60 9.34 1.01 -8.55
N ALA A 61 8.76 1.48 -9.67
CA ALA A 61 9.35 2.57 -10.45
C ALA A 61 9.40 3.87 -9.64
N ALA A 62 8.33 4.20 -8.90
CA ALA A 62 8.22 5.41 -8.08
C ALA A 62 9.20 5.39 -6.92
N SER A 63 9.26 4.26 -6.19
CA SER A 63 10.17 4.09 -5.06
C SER A 63 11.62 4.23 -5.49
N THR A 64 11.99 3.67 -6.65
CA THR A 64 13.36 3.81 -7.20
C THR A 64 13.73 5.27 -7.48
N VAL A 65 12.82 6.03 -8.11
CA VAL A 65 13.07 7.45 -8.42
C VAL A 65 13.08 8.29 -7.14
N HIS A 66 12.16 8.02 -6.22
CA HIS A 66 12.03 8.79 -4.99
C HIS A 66 13.22 8.58 -4.04
N SER A 67 13.60 7.32 -3.79
CA SER A 67 14.79 6.98 -3.00
C SER A 67 16.06 7.65 -3.56
N ARG A 68 16.28 7.60 -4.88
CA ARG A 68 17.40 8.30 -5.54
C ARG A 68 17.33 9.81 -5.37
N SER A 69 16.13 10.41 -5.41
CA SER A 69 15.96 11.85 -5.25
C SER A 69 16.26 12.33 -3.82
N LEU A 70 16.04 11.47 -2.83
CA LEU A 70 16.35 11.75 -1.42
C LEU A 70 17.81 11.41 -1.06
N GLY A 71 18.48 10.57 -1.86
CA GLY A 71 19.82 10.06 -1.53
C GLY A 71 19.80 9.11 -0.33
N VAL A 72 18.65 8.50 -0.03
CA VAL A 72 18.43 7.60 1.10
C VAL A 72 17.96 6.26 0.55
N GLU A 73 18.66 5.18 0.90
CA GLU A 73 18.17 3.82 0.66
C GLU A 73 17.00 3.51 1.58
N ASP A 74 15.94 2.92 1.00
CA ASP A 74 14.71 2.52 1.69
C ASP A 74 14.13 3.58 2.67
N PRO A 75 13.77 4.79 2.18
CA PRO A 75 13.15 5.81 3.02
C PRO A 75 11.84 5.30 3.62
N GLY A 76 11.67 5.40 4.94
CA GLY A 76 10.44 4.96 5.62
C GLY A 76 9.16 5.72 5.24
N GLU A 77 9.24 6.75 4.40
CA GLU A 77 8.07 7.43 3.82
C GLU A 77 7.54 6.79 2.55
N ILE A 78 8.31 5.88 1.94
CA ILE A 78 7.82 5.01 0.88
C ILE A 78 6.94 3.97 1.55
N VAL A 79 5.63 4.01 1.26
CA VAL A 79 4.64 3.13 1.89
C VAL A 79 3.72 2.42 0.89
N ILE A 80 4.09 2.46 -0.40
CA ILE A 80 3.28 1.88 -1.47
C ILE A 80 3.34 0.34 -1.47
N ASP A 81 4.43 -0.24 -0.97
CA ASP A 81 4.56 -1.67 -0.74
C ASP A 81 3.64 -2.14 0.38
N GLU A 82 3.51 -1.42 1.49
CA GLU A 82 2.48 -1.72 2.49
C GLU A 82 1.08 -1.57 1.90
N PHE A 83 0.85 -0.52 1.10
CA PHE A 83 -0.46 -0.28 0.52
C PHE A 83 -0.89 -1.43 -0.40
N VAL A 84 -0.01 -1.82 -1.33
CA VAL A 84 -0.29 -2.91 -2.28
C VAL A 84 -0.29 -4.27 -1.58
N GLY A 85 0.58 -4.48 -0.61
CA GLY A 85 0.63 -5.71 0.18
C GLY A 85 -0.66 -5.98 0.94
N GLN A 86 -1.27 -4.96 1.54
CA GLN A 86 -2.59 -5.07 2.16
C GLN A 86 -3.69 -5.43 1.14
N TRP A 87 -3.66 -4.84 -0.06
CA TRP A 87 -4.60 -5.22 -1.13
C TRP A 87 -4.46 -6.69 -1.50
N ILE A 88 -3.22 -7.19 -1.65
CA ILE A 88 -2.96 -8.60 -1.92
C ILE A 88 -3.50 -9.49 -0.79
N GLY A 89 -3.24 -9.12 0.46
CA GLY A 89 -3.71 -9.89 1.62
C GLY A 89 -5.24 -9.92 1.77
N LEU A 90 -5.94 -8.87 1.34
CA LEU A 90 -7.39 -8.74 1.50
C LEU A 90 -8.20 -9.16 0.27
N ILE A 91 -7.59 -9.33 -0.90
CA ILE A 91 -8.31 -9.46 -2.18
C ILE A 91 -9.33 -10.63 -2.22
N LEU A 92 -9.08 -11.70 -1.47
CA LEU A 92 -9.97 -12.87 -1.36
C LEU A 92 -10.64 -12.99 0.01
N ILE A 93 -10.44 -12.04 0.91
CA ILE A 93 -10.97 -12.08 2.27
C ILE A 93 -12.38 -11.46 2.26
N PRO A 94 -13.42 -12.19 2.71
CA PRO A 94 -14.77 -11.64 2.83
C PRO A 94 -14.76 -10.34 3.64
N ALA A 95 -15.60 -9.38 3.27
CA ALA A 95 -15.74 -8.07 3.91
C ALA A 95 -16.37 -8.14 5.32
N HIS A 96 -15.77 -8.93 6.20
CA HIS A 96 -16.12 -9.06 7.59
C HIS A 96 -15.00 -8.44 8.44
N TRP A 97 -15.37 -7.49 9.30
CA TRP A 97 -14.42 -6.65 10.04
C TRP A 97 -13.37 -7.47 10.81
N ALA A 98 -13.74 -8.60 11.41
CA ALA A 98 -12.81 -9.42 12.18
C ALA A 98 -11.71 -10.04 11.31
N PHE A 99 -12.04 -10.48 10.08
CA PHE A 99 -11.04 -11.03 9.15
C PHE A 99 -10.11 -9.93 8.62
N TRP A 100 -10.65 -8.74 8.41
CA TRP A 100 -9.87 -7.61 7.91
C TRP A 100 -8.90 -7.07 8.97
N VAL A 101 -9.35 -7.00 10.23
CA VAL A 101 -8.46 -6.68 11.36
C VAL A 101 -7.36 -7.74 11.51
N ALA A 102 -7.72 -9.03 11.42
CA ALA A 102 -6.75 -10.11 11.51
C ALA A 102 -5.73 -10.06 10.35
N ALA A 103 -6.18 -9.85 9.12
CA ALA A 103 -5.32 -9.70 7.93
C ALA A 103 -4.40 -8.49 8.06
N PHE A 104 -4.92 -7.34 8.51
CA PHE A 104 -4.13 -6.14 8.76
C PHE A 104 -3.02 -6.40 9.79
N VAL A 105 -3.36 -6.98 10.95
CA VAL A 105 -2.40 -7.27 12.02
C VAL A 105 -1.36 -8.28 11.55
N LEU A 106 -1.80 -9.38 10.93
CA LEU A 106 -0.90 -10.43 10.44
C LEU A 106 0.07 -9.87 9.39
N PHE A 107 -0.44 -9.09 8.44
CA PHE A 107 0.41 -8.44 7.44
C PHE A 107 1.45 -7.53 8.10
N ARG A 108 1.06 -6.65 9.02
CA ARG A 108 2.00 -5.75 9.71
C ARG A 108 3.05 -6.52 10.51
N VAL A 109 2.66 -7.59 11.19
CA VAL A 109 3.60 -8.43 11.95
C VAL A 109 4.61 -9.08 11.01
N LEU A 110 4.16 -9.67 9.91
CA LEU A 110 5.05 -10.34 8.94
C LEU A 110 5.97 -9.34 8.22
N ASP A 111 5.45 -8.18 7.84
CA ASP A 111 6.18 -7.11 7.16
C ASP A 111 7.27 -6.49 8.04
N ILE A 112 6.98 -6.29 9.34
CA ILE A 112 7.96 -5.77 10.30
C ILE A 112 9.00 -6.84 10.66
N TRP A 113 8.58 -8.10 10.80
CA TRP A 113 9.44 -9.15 11.31
C TRP A 113 10.42 -9.70 10.26
N LYS A 114 10.05 -9.71 8.97
CA LYS A 114 10.88 -10.19 7.84
C LYS A 114 11.70 -11.47 8.18
N PRO A 115 11.06 -12.59 8.57
CA PRO A 115 11.73 -13.82 8.99
C PRO A 115 12.57 -14.48 7.88
#